data_AF-A0A7C1JCK9-F1
#
_entry.id   AF-A0A7C1JCK9-F1
#
_cell.length_a   1.000
_cell.length_b   1.000
_cell.length_c   1.000
_cell.angle_alpha   90.00
_cell.angle_beta   90.00
_cell.angle_gamma   90.00
#
_symmetry.space_group_name_H-M   'P 1'
#
loop_
_entity.id
_entity.type
_entity.pdbx_description
1 polymer ?
#
loop_
_entity_poly.entity_id
_entity_poly.type
_entity_poly.pdbx_seq_one_letter_code
_entity_poly.pdbx_strand_id
1 'polypeptide(L)'
;MVTSAQLERVAEELLAEFNITSPPIPIESILQHPKPGMWEELDMSQISGGFFQVTANYSPRMSMARLLVRQLARCPWGIERGLDAIKKDQTAQHVFARMLVMPKAMITQLEAKSQTPETISQHFEVPDDEARQRLEELKND
;
A
#
# COMPACT_ATOMS: atom_id res chain seq x y z
N MET A 1 5.26 -17.85 -7.94
CA MET A 1 4.26 -16.77 -7.99
C MET A 1 3.92 -16.40 -6.57
N VAL A 2 3.88 -15.10 -6.25
CA VAL A 2 3.37 -14.65 -4.94
C VAL A 2 1.84 -14.66 -5.00
N THR A 3 1.17 -15.06 -3.93
CA THR A 3 -0.31 -15.08 -3.88
C THR A 3 -0.85 -13.79 -3.28
N SER A 4 -2.11 -13.45 -3.57
CA SER A 4 -2.83 -12.33 -2.94
C SER A 4 -2.83 -12.47 -1.41
N ALA A 5 -3.18 -13.65 -0.89
CA ALA A 5 -3.15 -13.94 0.54
C ALA A 5 -1.75 -13.77 1.17
N GLN A 6 -0.67 -14.10 0.46
CA GLN A 6 0.69 -13.83 0.94
C GLN A 6 0.97 -12.33 1.01
N LEU A 7 0.57 -11.57 -0.01
CA LEU A 7 0.75 -10.12 -0.02
C LEU A 7 -0.06 -9.43 1.09
N GLU A 8 -1.30 -9.86 1.36
CA GLU A 8 -2.09 -9.37 2.50
C GLU A 8 -1.38 -9.62 3.82
N ARG A 9 -0.89 -10.84 4.04
CA ARG A 9 -0.15 -11.17 5.25
C ARG A 9 1.09 -10.28 5.41
N VAL A 10 1.83 -10.04 4.34
CA VAL A 10 3.00 -9.16 4.38
C VAL A 10 2.60 -7.70 4.63
N ALA A 11 1.46 -7.25 4.11
CA ALA A 11 0.90 -5.95 4.43
C ALA A 11 0.59 -5.84 5.94
N GLU A 12 -0.10 -6.83 6.51
CA GLU A 12 -0.41 -6.87 7.94
C GLU A 12 0.86 -6.88 8.81
N GLU A 13 1.85 -7.69 8.45
CA GLU A 13 3.16 -7.72 9.12
C GLU A 13 3.85 -6.35 9.07
N LEU A 14 3.87 -5.69 7.91
CA LEU A 14 4.44 -4.34 7.78
C LEU A 14 3.71 -3.34 8.69
N LEU A 15 2.37 -3.34 8.68
CA LEU A 15 1.60 -2.42 9.52
C LEU A 15 1.87 -2.66 11.00
N ALA A 16 2.02 -3.92 11.43
CA ALA A 16 2.38 -4.27 12.79
C ALA A 16 3.78 -3.76 13.18
N GLU A 17 4.79 -3.89 12.31
CA GLU A 17 6.15 -3.36 12.55
C GLU A 17 6.15 -1.84 12.81
N PHE A 18 5.23 -1.13 12.16
CA PHE A 18 5.06 0.31 12.32
C PHE A 18 4.00 0.71 13.34
N ASN A 19 3.40 -0.25 14.05
CA ASN A 19 2.30 -0.05 15.02
C ASN A 19 1.10 0.71 14.43
N ILE A 20 0.76 0.45 13.17
CA ILE A 20 -0.35 1.08 12.47
C ILE A 20 -1.60 0.21 12.65
N THR A 21 -2.57 0.72 13.40
CA THR A 21 -3.79 -0.02 13.76
C THR A 21 -5.06 0.54 13.10
N SER A 22 -4.97 1.69 12.45
CA SER A 22 -6.11 2.34 11.80
C SER A 22 -5.67 3.16 10.59
N PRO A 23 -6.55 3.37 9.60
CA PRO A 23 -6.31 4.33 8.54
C PRO A 23 -6.42 5.78 9.05
N PRO A 24 -5.90 6.77 8.28
CA PRO A 24 -5.16 6.60 7.03
C PRO A 24 -3.74 6.04 7.27
N ILE A 25 -3.31 5.07 6.45
CA ILE A 25 -1.98 4.45 6.57
C ILE A 25 -0.86 5.48 6.29
N PRO A 26 0.07 5.76 7.20
CA PRO A 26 1.04 6.86 7.04
C PRO A 26 2.20 6.51 6.08
N ILE A 27 1.91 6.35 4.78
CA ILE A 27 2.86 5.89 3.76
C ILE A 27 4.13 6.75 3.69
N GLU A 28 3.99 8.08 3.78
CA GLU A 28 5.13 9.00 3.77
C GLU A 28 6.05 8.76 4.97
N SER A 29 5.47 8.63 6.17
CA SER A 29 6.23 8.35 7.39
C SER A 29 6.94 6.99 7.33
N ILE A 30 6.29 5.97 6.78
CA ILE A 30 6.92 4.64 6.55
C ILE A 30 8.13 4.79 5.63
N LEU A 31 7.97 5.50 4.51
CA LEU A 31 9.05 5.74 3.54
C LEU A 31 10.24 6.50 4.13
N GLN A 32 9.97 7.52 4.95
CA GLN A 32 10.99 8.37 5.58
C GLN A 32 11.70 7.68 6.74
N HIS A 33 11.00 6.82 7.48
CA HIS A 33 11.50 6.21 8.72
C HIS A 33 11.49 4.68 8.68
N PRO A 34 12.21 4.03 7.75
CA PRO A 34 12.35 2.58 7.70
C PRO A 34 12.84 1.99 9.02
N LYS A 35 12.39 0.77 9.34
CA LYS A 35 12.94 -0.02 10.44
C LYS A 35 14.32 -0.62 10.08
N PRO A 36 15.13 -1.02 11.07
CA PRO A 36 16.39 -1.72 10.80
C PRO A 36 16.21 -2.92 9.86
N GLY A 37 17.08 -3.05 8.87
CA GLY A 37 17.00 -4.13 7.86
C GLY A 37 16.08 -3.85 6.66
N MET A 38 15.47 -2.66 6.59
CA MET A 38 14.69 -2.21 5.44
C MET A 38 15.56 -1.41 4.44
N TRP A 39 15.13 -0.22 4.00
CA TRP A 39 15.88 0.67 3.11
C TRP A 39 16.55 1.81 3.90
N GLU A 40 17.39 2.60 3.24
CA GLU A 40 17.94 3.84 3.80
C GLU A 40 16.87 4.94 3.80
N GLU A 41 16.84 5.78 4.84
CA GLU A 41 15.89 6.89 4.94
C GLU A 41 15.86 7.72 3.65
N LEU A 42 14.66 7.93 3.10
CA LEU A 42 14.48 8.66 1.85
C LEU A 42 14.21 10.13 2.15
N ASP A 43 15.01 11.02 1.57
CA ASP A 43 14.70 12.44 1.52
C ASP A 43 13.59 12.68 0.50
N MET A 44 12.37 12.88 1.00
CA MET A 44 11.19 13.13 0.17
C MET A 44 11.30 14.44 -0.65
N SER A 45 12.17 15.39 -0.26
CA SER A 45 12.42 16.61 -1.02
C SER A 45 13.12 16.34 -2.37
N GLN A 46 13.79 15.19 -2.49
CA GLN A 46 14.49 14.75 -3.71
C GLN A 46 13.59 13.97 -4.67
N ILE A 47 12.36 13.60 -4.25
CA ILE A 47 11.38 12.95 -5.12
C ILE A 47 10.77 14.02 -6.03
N SER A 48 11.24 14.07 -7.27
CA SER A 48 10.89 15.12 -8.23
C SER A 48 9.37 15.28 -8.41
N GLY A 49 8.92 16.52 -8.54
CA GLY A 49 7.49 16.87 -8.68
C GLY A 49 6.76 16.23 -9.86
N GLY A 50 7.49 15.68 -10.84
CA GLY A 50 6.90 14.90 -11.94
C GLY A 50 6.38 13.52 -11.54
N PHE A 51 6.74 13.02 -10.35
CA PHE A 51 6.29 11.72 -9.83
C PHE A 51 4.83 11.76 -9.31
N PHE A 52 4.37 12.94 -8.92
CA PHE A 52 3.05 13.17 -8.35
C PHE A 52 2.15 13.85 -9.38
N GLN A 53 1.72 13.08 -10.38
CA GLN A 53 0.65 13.54 -11.26
C GLN A 53 -0.64 13.65 -10.46
N VAL A 54 -1.14 14.88 -10.32
CA VAL A 54 -2.43 15.16 -9.68
C VAL A 54 -3.51 15.01 -10.74
N THR A 55 -4.00 13.79 -10.94
CA THR A 55 -5.13 13.52 -11.85
C THR A 55 -6.47 13.45 -11.11
N ALA A 56 -6.44 13.20 -9.81
CA ALA A 56 -7.59 13.13 -8.90
C ALA A 56 -7.19 13.44 -7.44
N ASN A 57 -8.17 13.59 -6.54
CA ASN A 57 -7.92 13.64 -5.09
C ASN A 57 -7.14 12.40 -4.64
N TYR A 58 -6.22 12.57 -3.69
CA TYR A 58 -5.38 11.50 -3.12
C TYR A 58 -4.43 10.76 -4.09
N SER A 59 -4.38 11.12 -5.38
CA SER A 59 -3.46 10.51 -6.37
C SER A 59 -1.98 10.46 -5.94
N PRO A 60 -1.41 11.52 -5.32
CA PRO A 60 -0.02 11.49 -4.88
C PRO A 60 0.28 10.35 -3.89
N ARG A 61 -0.70 10.00 -3.05
CA ARG A 61 -0.58 8.94 -2.05
C ARG A 61 -0.40 7.57 -2.68
N MET A 62 -1.11 7.29 -3.78
CA MET A 62 -0.92 6.03 -4.52
C MET A 62 0.43 5.96 -5.21
N SER A 63 0.95 7.09 -5.70
CA SER A 63 2.33 7.14 -6.21
C SER A 63 3.36 6.85 -5.12
N MET A 64 3.16 7.35 -3.90
CA MET A 64 3.99 7.01 -2.73
C MET A 64 3.84 5.54 -2.34
N ALA A 65 2.61 5.00 -2.32
CA ALA A 65 2.39 3.59 -2.00
C ALA A 65 3.11 2.66 -2.99
N ARG A 66 3.07 2.98 -4.29
CA ARG A 66 3.86 2.26 -5.30
C ARG A 66 5.37 2.42 -5.09
N LEU A 67 5.84 3.58 -4.61
CA LEU A 67 7.26 3.76 -4.25
C LEU A 67 7.64 2.86 -3.07
N LEU A 68 6.81 2.83 -2.03
CA LEU A 68 7.01 1.96 -0.87
C LEU A 68 7.10 0.49 -1.29
N VAL A 69 6.19 0.02 -2.14
CA VAL A 69 6.25 -1.34 -2.69
C VAL A 69 7.57 -1.60 -3.42
N ARG A 70 8.07 -0.64 -4.22
CA ARG A 70 9.36 -0.81 -4.91
C ARG A 70 10.55 -0.90 -3.95
N GLN A 71 10.51 -0.19 -2.82
CA GLN A 71 11.54 -0.31 -1.78
C GLN A 71 11.45 -1.67 -1.07
N LEU A 72 10.23 -2.07 -0.69
CA LEU A 72 9.98 -3.36 -0.06
C LEU A 72 10.42 -4.54 -0.94
N ALA A 73 10.15 -4.50 -2.25
CA ALA A 73 10.56 -5.55 -3.19
C ALA A 73 12.09 -5.62 -3.44
N ARG A 74 12.88 -4.74 -2.81
CA ARG A 74 14.34 -4.64 -3.01
C ARG A 74 15.13 -4.67 -1.71
N CYS A 75 14.51 -4.40 -0.56
CA CYS A 75 15.18 -4.40 0.73
C CYS A 75 15.27 -5.82 1.32
N PRO A 76 16.24 -6.08 2.23
CA PRO A 76 16.39 -7.38 2.87
C PRO A 76 15.10 -7.89 3.54
N TRP A 77 14.44 -7.04 4.33
CA TRP A 77 13.18 -7.38 5.02
C TRP A 77 12.09 -7.91 4.07
N GLY A 78 11.96 -7.33 2.87
CA GLY A 78 10.96 -7.76 1.90
C GLY A 78 11.39 -8.95 1.06
N ILE A 79 12.69 -9.07 0.75
CA ILE A 79 13.25 -10.27 0.08
C ILE A 79 13.02 -11.51 0.94
N GLU A 80 13.24 -11.43 2.25
CA GLU A 80 12.98 -12.53 3.20
C GLU A 80 11.51 -12.98 3.19
N ARG A 81 10.58 -12.10 2.79
CA ARG A 81 9.14 -12.36 2.66
C ARG A 81 8.70 -12.73 1.24
N GLY A 82 9.65 -12.85 0.31
CA GLY A 82 9.39 -13.20 -1.09
C GLY A 82 8.85 -12.05 -1.94
N LEU A 83 9.00 -10.79 -1.51
CA LEU A 83 8.56 -9.63 -2.29
C LEU A 83 9.44 -9.33 -3.51
N ASP A 84 10.63 -9.94 -3.59
CA ASP A 84 11.47 -9.87 -4.78
C ASP A 84 10.77 -10.46 -6.03
N ALA A 85 9.85 -11.41 -5.82
CA ALA A 85 9.03 -12.01 -6.87
C ALA A 85 8.19 -10.98 -7.64
N ILE A 86 7.80 -9.85 -7.02
CA ILE A 86 7.00 -8.79 -7.65
C ILE A 86 7.85 -7.63 -8.17
N LYS A 87 9.18 -7.68 -8.05
CA LYS A 87 10.08 -6.56 -8.40
C LYS A 87 9.96 -6.08 -9.86
N LYS A 88 9.60 -6.98 -10.78
CA LYS A 88 9.40 -6.68 -12.21
C LYS A 88 7.94 -6.78 -12.67
N ASP A 89 7.04 -7.16 -11.77
CA ASP A 89 5.62 -7.32 -12.08
C ASP A 89 4.87 -6.07 -11.65
N GLN A 90 4.64 -5.16 -12.60
CA GLN A 90 3.97 -3.90 -12.33
C GLN A 90 2.53 -4.11 -11.84
N THR A 91 1.82 -5.10 -12.38
CA THR A 91 0.44 -5.39 -11.96
C THR A 91 0.42 -5.84 -10.50
N ALA A 92 1.30 -6.78 -10.12
CA ALA A 92 1.40 -7.22 -8.74
C ALA A 92 1.84 -6.10 -7.78
N GLN A 93 2.71 -5.18 -8.23
CA GLN A 93 3.07 -4.00 -7.43
C GLN A 93 1.89 -3.06 -7.19
N HIS A 94 1.02 -2.87 -8.18
CA HIS A 94 -0.17 -2.03 -8.04
C HIS A 94 -1.19 -2.65 -7.08
N VAL A 95 -1.43 -3.96 -7.21
CA VAL A 95 -2.28 -4.72 -6.28
C VAL A 95 -1.74 -4.61 -4.86
N PHE A 96 -0.44 -4.86 -4.66
CA PHE A 96 0.15 -4.77 -3.34
C PHE A 96 0.13 -3.34 -2.77
N ALA A 97 0.30 -2.32 -3.60
CA ALA A 97 0.17 -0.93 -3.16
C ALA A 97 -1.23 -0.64 -2.62
N ARG A 98 -2.29 -1.13 -3.28
CA ARG A 98 -3.67 -1.05 -2.77
C ARG A 98 -3.84 -1.79 -1.44
N MET A 99 -3.29 -3.01 -1.32
CA MET A 99 -3.34 -3.77 -0.07
C MET A 99 -2.67 -3.03 1.09
N LEU A 100 -1.54 -2.33 0.84
CA LEU A 100 -0.86 -1.56 1.89
C LEU A 100 -1.67 -0.35 2.37
N VAL A 101 -2.33 0.38 1.48
CA VAL A 101 -3.13 1.56 1.86
C VAL A 101 -4.54 1.22 2.32
N MET A 102 -5.06 0.06 1.90
CA MET A 102 -6.41 -0.43 2.17
C MET A 102 -6.36 -1.93 2.53
N PRO A 103 -5.77 -2.30 3.69
CA PRO A 103 -5.59 -3.71 4.06
C PRO A 103 -6.93 -4.40 4.31
N LYS A 104 -7.03 -5.68 3.92
CA LYS A 104 -8.27 -6.48 4.06
C LYS A 104 -8.78 -6.48 5.49
N ALA A 105 -7.86 -6.64 6.45
CA ALA A 105 -8.17 -6.64 7.88
C ALA A 105 -8.84 -5.35 8.38
N MET A 106 -8.57 -4.19 7.77
CA MET A 106 -9.22 -2.93 8.17
C MET A 106 -10.53 -2.69 7.41
N ILE A 107 -10.59 -3.03 6.12
CA ILE A 107 -11.83 -2.92 5.35
C ILE A 107 -12.93 -3.79 5.95
N THR A 108 -12.58 -5.02 6.37
CA THR A 108 -13.54 -5.97 6.93
C THR A 108 -14.07 -5.59 8.32
N GLN A 109 -13.44 -4.62 8.99
CA GLN A 109 -13.96 -4.04 10.25
C GLN A 109 -15.09 -3.01 10.00
N LEU A 110 -15.21 -2.50 8.78
CA LEU A 110 -16.31 -1.63 8.41
C LEU A 110 -17.60 -2.44 8.22
N GLU A 111 -18.73 -1.85 8.59
CA GLU A 111 -20.04 -2.44 8.32
C GLU A 111 -20.20 -2.69 6.81
N ALA A 112 -20.77 -3.84 6.41
CA ALA A 112 -20.86 -4.22 5.00
C ALA A 112 -21.53 -3.16 4.11
N LYS A 113 -22.54 -2.45 4.64
CA LYS A 113 -23.22 -1.34 3.95
C LYS A 113 -22.34 -0.11 3.72
N SER A 114 -21.24 0.02 4.46
CA SER A 114 -20.25 1.10 4.38
C SER A 114 -19.05 0.72 3.52
N GLN A 115 -19.00 -0.48 2.95
CA GLN A 115 -17.97 -0.91 2.01
C GLN A 115 -18.31 -0.44 0.58
N THR A 116 -18.55 0.86 0.42
CA THR A 116 -18.73 1.51 -0.89
C THR A 116 -17.45 2.23 -1.29
N PRO A 117 -17.16 2.41 -2.61
CA PRO A 117 -15.97 3.10 -3.06
C PRO A 117 -15.79 4.48 -2.41
N GLU A 118 -16.87 5.23 -2.24
CA GLU A 118 -16.86 6.60 -1.69
C GLU A 118 -16.47 6.59 -0.20
N THR A 119 -17.02 5.67 0.59
CA THR A 119 -16.66 5.56 2.01
C THR A 119 -15.24 5.05 2.18
N ILE A 120 -14.80 4.07 1.38
CA ILE A 120 -13.43 3.56 1.41
C ILE A 120 -12.42 4.66 1.01
N SER A 121 -12.71 5.37 -0.06
CA SER A 121 -11.93 6.52 -0.54
C SER A 121 -11.71 7.56 0.55
N GLN A 122 -12.79 7.98 1.23
CA GLN A 122 -12.72 8.94 2.33
C GLN A 122 -11.99 8.39 3.56
N HIS A 123 -12.27 7.14 3.94
CA HIS A 123 -11.74 6.55 5.17
C HIS A 123 -10.24 6.23 5.08
N PHE A 124 -9.78 5.75 3.92
CA PHE A 124 -8.38 5.38 3.67
C PHE A 124 -7.57 6.47 2.95
N GLU A 125 -8.24 7.56 2.57
CA GLU A 125 -7.69 8.69 1.82
C GLU A 125 -7.05 8.25 0.50
N VAL A 126 -7.79 7.53 -0.35
CA VAL A 126 -7.33 7.03 -1.65
C VAL A 126 -8.26 7.48 -2.77
N PRO A 127 -7.81 7.49 -4.04
CA PRO A 127 -8.71 7.75 -5.17
C PRO A 127 -9.89 6.76 -5.24
N ASP A 128 -11.07 7.23 -5.70
CA ASP A 128 -12.30 6.42 -5.76
C ASP A 128 -12.17 5.20 -6.69
N ASP A 129 -11.39 5.32 -7.76
CA ASP A 129 -11.13 4.24 -8.71
C ASP A 129 -10.25 3.13 -8.10
N GLU A 130 -9.29 3.50 -7.25
CA GLU A 130 -8.46 2.54 -6.51
C GLU A 130 -9.28 1.87 -5.40
N ALA A 131 -10.13 2.62 -4.71
CA ALA A 131 -11.09 2.07 -3.74
C ALA A 131 -12.05 1.06 -4.37
N ARG A 132 -12.57 1.37 -5.57
CA ARG A 132 -13.42 0.46 -6.35
C ARG A 132 -12.67 -0.81 -6.73
N GLN A 133 -11.47 -0.69 -7.30
CA GLN A 133 -10.65 -1.85 -7.67
C GLN A 133 -10.37 -2.73 -6.45
N ARG A 134 -10.06 -2.12 -5.30
CA ARG A 134 -9.80 -2.85 -4.07
C ARG A 134 -11.00 -3.66 -3.59
N LEU A 135 -12.19 -3.08 -3.62
CA LEU A 135 -13.42 -3.79 -3.28
C LEU A 135 -13.74 -4.93 -4.26
N GLU A 136 -13.36 -4.80 -5.53
CA GLU A 136 -13.49 -5.86 -6.53
C GLU A 136 -12.49 -7.00 -6.27
N GLU A 137 -11.24 -6.69 -5.94
CA GLU A 137 -10.23 -7.68 -5.54
C GLU A 137 -10.71 -8.51 -4.36
N LEU A 138 -11.24 -7.86 -3.32
CA LEU A 138 -11.72 -8.55 -2.11
C LEU A 138 -12.94 -9.46 -2.32
N LYS A 139 -13.70 -9.27 -3.41
CA LYS A 139 -14.80 -10.17 -3.77
C LYS A 139 -14.32 -11.44 -4.48
N ASN A 140 -13.13 -11.39 -5.07
CA ASN A 140 -12.55 -12.45 -5.89
C ASN A 140 -11.45 -13.24 -5.15
N ASP A 141 -11.26 -12.98 -3.86
CA ASP A 141 -10.16 -13.43 -3.00
C ASP A 141 -10.66 -14.32 -1.84
#